data_AF-A0AA40CD08-F1
#
_entry.id   AF-A0AA40CD08-F1
#
_cell.length_a   1.000
_cell.length_b   1.000
_cell.length_c   1.000
_cell.angle_alpha   90.00
_cell.angle_beta   90.00
_cell.angle_gamma   90.00
#
_symmetry.space_group_name_H-M   'P 1'
#
loop_
_entity.id
_entity.type
_entity.pdbx_description
1 polymer ?
#
loop_
_entity_poly.entity_id
_entity_poly.type
_entity_poly.pdbx_seq_one_letter_code
_entity_poly.pdbx_strand_id
1 'polypeptide(L)'
;MAQSFRPRTMVDSLLLVIYPYQGRILRSFCCITDYWAPNVYTGNAAVAEISSSFNETTHELLFRCENCFEWDYNGDSDGVKTSEKTGVVLGRAHAKETPENAACPHIMTLGFHGMGRSRFGSGIADLASSLYAGWAALAKPPVPSSTSIFGQEGRR
;
A
#
# COMPACT_ATOMS: atom_id res chain seq x y z
N MET A 1 7.41 6.10 0.33
CA MET A 1 6.19 6.58 1.01
C MET A 1 5.39 5.39 1.53
N ALA A 2 5.03 5.33 2.81
CA ALA A 2 4.13 4.31 3.32
C ALA A 2 2.75 4.93 3.61
N GLN A 3 1.70 4.40 2.99
CA GLN A 3 0.31 4.77 3.21
C GLN A 3 -0.39 3.66 3.99
N SER A 4 -1.07 4.00 5.08
CA SER A 4 -1.79 3.05 5.92
C SER A 4 -3.28 3.14 5.61
N PHE A 5 -3.93 2.01 5.28
CA PHE A 5 -5.34 1.94 4.85
C PHE A 5 -6.35 1.94 6.03
N ARG A 6 -5.98 2.64 7.13
CA ARG A 6 -6.28 2.46 8.58
C ARG A 6 -5.09 1.76 9.26
N PRO A 7 -4.73 2.12 10.51
CA PRO A 7 -5.59 2.36 11.67
C PRO A 7 -5.38 3.72 12.36
N ARG A 8 -6.04 3.88 13.50
CA ARG A 8 -5.71 4.84 14.55
C ARG A 8 -4.21 4.84 14.96
N THR A 9 -3.37 3.90 14.53
CA THR A 9 -1.98 3.62 14.99
C THR A 9 -1.09 3.13 13.83
N MET A 10 0.12 2.64 14.05
CA MET A 10 0.87 1.88 13.03
C MET A 10 0.61 0.36 13.20
N VAL A 11 0.32 -0.02 14.43
CA VAL A 11 0.10 -1.39 14.93
C VAL A 11 -1.29 -1.90 14.58
N ASP A 12 -1.37 -3.20 14.28
CA ASP A 12 -2.55 -4.00 13.97
C ASP A 12 -3.30 -3.53 12.73
N SER A 13 -2.57 -3.25 11.65
CA SER A 13 -3.18 -2.84 10.39
C SER A 13 -2.42 -3.12 9.13
N LEU A 14 -3.20 -3.17 8.05
CA LEU A 14 -2.69 -3.23 6.70
C LEU A 14 -2.02 -1.91 6.28
N LEU A 15 -0.70 -1.98 6.13
CA LEU A 15 0.13 -0.89 5.63
C LEU A 15 0.47 -1.17 4.16
N LEU A 16 0.25 -0.21 3.28
CA LEU A 16 0.75 -0.25 1.91
C LEU A 16 2.01 0.61 1.81
N VAL A 17 3.10 0.00 1.44
CA VAL A 17 4.37 0.68 1.21
C VAL A 17 4.56 0.85 -0.28
N ILE A 18 4.85 2.08 -0.71
CA ILE A 18 5.07 2.47 -2.10
C ILE A 18 6.41 3.19 -2.21
N TYR A 19 7.27 2.79 -3.13
CA TYR A 19 8.55 3.46 -3.33
C TYR A 19 9.02 3.37 -4.77
N PRO A 20 9.71 4.41 -5.27
CA PRO A 20 10.37 4.34 -6.57
C PRO A 20 11.61 3.44 -6.47
N TYR A 21 11.82 2.61 -7.49
CA TYR A 21 13.03 1.80 -7.65
C TYR A 21 13.27 1.54 -9.14
N GLN A 22 14.46 1.93 -9.63
CA GLN A 22 14.92 1.71 -11.01
C GLN A 22 13.86 2.04 -12.09
N GLY A 23 13.26 3.23 -12.00
CA GLY A 23 12.27 3.69 -12.98
C GLY A 23 10.89 3.04 -12.88
N ARG A 24 10.59 2.36 -11.76
CA ARG A 24 9.28 1.75 -11.47
C ARG A 24 8.82 2.18 -10.09
N ILE A 25 7.51 2.13 -9.86
CA ILE A 25 6.94 2.26 -8.50
C ILE A 25 6.64 0.86 -7.98
N LEU A 26 7.42 0.43 -7.00
CA LEU A 26 7.24 -0.85 -6.31
C LEU A 26 6.34 -0.69 -5.09
N ARG A 27 5.70 -1.80 -4.71
CA ARG A 27 4.65 -1.83 -3.69
C ARG A 27 4.76 -3.09 -2.86
N SER A 28 4.49 -3.00 -1.57
CA SER A 28 4.34 -4.15 -0.69
C SER A 28 3.30 -3.88 0.38
N PHE A 29 2.59 -4.91 0.81
CA PHE A 29 1.79 -4.82 2.02
C PHE A 29 2.58 -5.29 3.22
N CYS A 30 2.43 -4.59 4.33
CA CYS A 30 3.04 -4.93 5.60
C CYS A 30 2.01 -4.90 6.72
N CYS A 31 2.27 -5.64 7.79
CA CYS A 31 1.51 -5.57 9.04
C CYS A 31 2.47 -5.69 10.23
N ILE A 32 2.12 -5.07 11.35
CA ILE A 32 2.93 -5.10 12.59
C ILE A 32 2.03 -5.32 13.80
N THR A 33 2.57 -6.01 14.80
CA THR A 33 1.93 -6.20 16.10
C THR A 33 2.57 -5.35 17.20
N ASP A 34 3.69 -4.68 16.92
CA ASP A 34 4.36 -3.75 17.83
C ASP A 34 5.26 -2.78 17.02
N TYR A 35 5.86 -1.76 17.66
CA TYR A 35 6.66 -0.70 17.03
C TYR A 35 8.08 -1.15 16.63
N TRP A 36 8.14 -2.12 15.73
CA TRP A 36 9.36 -2.58 15.06
C TRP A 36 9.18 -2.64 13.54
N ALA A 37 10.24 -3.04 12.81
CA ALA A 37 10.24 -3.07 11.36
C ALA A 37 9.10 -3.97 10.82
N PRO A 38 8.22 -3.46 9.93
CA PRO A 38 7.07 -4.24 9.51
C PRO A 38 7.40 -5.53 8.78
N ASN A 39 6.69 -6.60 9.12
CA ASN A 39 6.69 -7.84 8.33
C ASN A 39 5.84 -7.67 7.08
N VAL A 40 6.16 -8.44 6.04
CA VAL A 40 5.30 -8.53 4.86
C VAL A 40 3.98 -9.20 5.22
N TYR A 41 2.89 -8.58 4.79
CA TYR A 41 1.53 -9.10 4.95
C TYR A 41 1.31 -10.29 4.01
N THR A 42 0.79 -11.38 4.55
CA THR A 42 0.59 -12.65 3.84
C THR A 42 -0.87 -12.92 3.47
N GLY A 43 -1.79 -12.02 3.79
CA GLY A 43 -3.19 -12.12 3.39
C GLY A 43 -3.42 -11.82 1.91
N ASN A 44 -4.70 -11.70 1.53
CA ASN A 44 -5.13 -11.62 0.12
C ASN A 44 -5.33 -10.19 -0.41
N ALA A 45 -4.75 -9.19 0.26
CA ALA A 45 -4.79 -7.81 -0.23
C ALA A 45 -3.94 -7.67 -1.50
N ALA A 46 -4.47 -6.98 -2.52
CA ALA A 46 -3.82 -6.83 -3.80
C ALA A 46 -3.87 -5.37 -4.29
N VAL A 47 -2.74 -4.87 -4.82
CA VAL A 47 -2.68 -3.56 -5.48
C VAL A 47 -2.43 -3.73 -6.97
N ALA A 48 -3.41 -3.29 -7.75
CA ALA A 48 -3.36 -3.20 -9.19
C ALA A 48 -3.08 -1.75 -9.64
N GLU A 49 -2.15 -1.56 -10.56
CA GLU A 49 -1.81 -0.23 -11.08
C GLU A 49 -2.82 0.24 -12.11
N ILE A 50 -3.28 1.48 -12.03
CA ILE A 50 -3.99 2.15 -13.12
C ILE A 50 -2.98 2.99 -13.91
N SER A 51 -2.25 3.87 -13.23
CA SER A 51 -1.18 4.66 -13.82
C SER A 51 -0.11 5.01 -12.78
N SER A 52 1.09 5.32 -13.26
CA SER A 52 2.19 5.80 -12.43
C SER A 52 2.96 6.88 -13.19
N SER A 53 3.42 7.91 -12.48
CA SER A 53 4.34 8.91 -12.99
C SER A 53 5.44 9.13 -11.95
N PHE A 54 6.65 9.44 -12.39
CA PHE A 54 7.72 9.86 -11.50
C PHE A 54 8.64 10.84 -12.22
N ASN A 55 9.15 11.80 -11.47
CA ASN A 55 10.21 12.70 -11.87
C ASN A 55 11.20 12.84 -10.69
N GLU A 56 12.11 13.82 -10.77
CA GLU A 56 13.16 14.01 -9.76
C GLU A 56 12.61 14.38 -8.37
N THR A 57 11.40 14.95 -8.27
CA THR A 57 10.84 15.49 -7.02
C THR A 57 9.55 14.82 -6.57
N THR A 58 8.83 14.17 -7.49
CA THR A 58 7.49 13.65 -7.27
C THR A 58 7.34 12.26 -7.88
N HIS A 59 6.58 11.42 -7.21
CA HIS A 59 6.06 10.17 -7.75
C HIS A 59 4.57 10.10 -7.44
N GLU A 60 3.78 9.71 -8.43
CA GLU A 60 2.35 9.51 -8.31
C GLU A 60 2.00 8.08 -8.72
N LEU A 61 1.06 7.50 -7.99
CA LEU A 61 0.51 6.19 -8.28
C LEU A 61 -1.01 6.28 -8.15
N LEU A 62 -1.71 6.02 -9.25
CA LEU A 62 -3.13 5.72 -9.23
C LEU A 62 -3.29 4.21 -9.26
N PHE A 63 -4.01 3.66 -8.29
CA PHE A 63 -4.12 2.22 -8.11
C PHE A 63 -5.50 1.82 -7.62
N ARG A 64 -5.84 0.56 -7.87
CA ARG A 64 -6.96 -0.14 -7.26
C ARG A 64 -6.42 -1.06 -6.16
N CYS A 65 -7.03 -1.00 -4.99
CA CYS A 65 -6.70 -1.85 -3.85
C CYS A 65 -7.87 -2.82 -3.62
N GLU A 66 -7.65 -4.10 -3.84
CA GLU A 66 -8.63 -5.17 -3.63
C GLU A 66 -8.34 -5.86 -2.30
N ASN A 67 -9.39 -6.15 -1.53
CA ASN A 67 -9.30 -6.73 -0.18
C ASN A 67 -8.42 -5.93 0.79
N CYS A 68 -8.45 -4.60 0.70
CA CYS A 68 -7.61 -3.72 1.53
C CYS A 68 -8.34 -3.09 2.71
N PHE A 69 -9.66 -3.20 2.77
CA PHE A 69 -10.47 -2.68 3.88
C PHE A 69 -10.79 -3.75 4.93
N GLU A 70 -10.33 -4.98 4.73
CA GLU A 70 -10.42 -6.08 5.67
C GLU A 70 -9.08 -6.79 5.62
N TRP A 71 -8.50 -7.08 6.78
CA TRP A 71 -7.23 -7.80 6.86
C TRP A 71 -7.26 -8.78 8.01
N ASP A 72 -6.51 -9.87 7.84
CA ASP A 72 -6.23 -10.84 8.88
C ASP A 72 -4.72 -11.02 8.95
N TYR A 73 -4.17 -10.81 10.13
CA TYR A 73 -2.76 -11.05 10.36
C TYR A 73 -2.59 -11.90 11.61
N ASN A 74 -2.07 -13.12 11.42
CA ASN A 74 -1.84 -14.10 12.48
C ASN A 74 -3.09 -14.47 13.29
N GLY A 75 -4.27 -14.45 12.67
CA GLY A 75 -5.54 -14.77 13.32
C GLY A 75 -6.21 -13.58 14.02
N ASP A 76 -5.58 -12.40 14.00
CA ASP A 76 -6.19 -11.15 14.41
C ASP A 76 -6.75 -10.44 13.17
N SER A 77 -8.08 -10.45 13.03
CA SER A 77 -8.78 -9.78 11.94
C SER A 77 -9.30 -8.40 12.36
N ASP A 78 -9.13 -7.40 11.50
CA ASP A 78 -9.71 -6.06 11.66
C ASP A 78 -10.05 -5.47 10.26
N GLY A 79 -10.74 -4.33 10.23
CA GLY A 79 -11.15 -3.72 8.99
C GLY A 79 -11.88 -2.38 9.11
N VAL A 80 -12.43 -1.96 7.98
CA VAL A 80 -13.06 -0.66 7.77
C VAL A 80 -14.42 -0.86 7.14
N LYS A 81 -15.46 -0.55 7.91
CA LYS A 81 -16.84 -0.58 7.42
C LYS A 81 -17.19 0.72 6.72
N THR A 82 -17.08 0.74 5.40
CA THR A 82 -17.46 1.90 4.58
C THR A 82 -18.98 2.10 4.52
N SER A 83 -19.77 1.06 4.83
CA SER A 83 -21.24 1.10 4.88
C SER A 83 -21.80 2.05 5.94
N GLU A 84 -21.04 2.36 6.98
CA GLU A 84 -21.46 3.26 8.07
C GLU A 84 -21.49 4.74 7.64
N LYS A 85 -20.79 5.12 6.56
CA LYS A 85 -20.74 6.48 5.99
C LYS A 85 -20.28 7.60 6.95
N THR A 86 -19.82 7.28 8.14
CA THR A 86 -19.43 8.24 9.20
C THR A 86 -18.02 8.81 9.02
N GLY A 87 -17.13 8.07 8.37
CA GLY A 87 -15.76 8.50 8.05
C GLY A 87 -14.70 7.43 8.36
N VAL A 88 -13.56 7.53 7.68
CA VAL A 88 -12.38 6.67 7.90
C VAL A 88 -11.26 7.49 8.50
N VAL A 89 -10.37 6.85 9.26
CA VAL A 89 -9.17 7.49 9.82
C VAL A 89 -7.97 6.82 9.18
N LEU A 90 -7.24 7.56 8.35
CA LEU A 90 -6.10 7.05 7.61
C LEU A 90 -4.79 7.53 8.24
N GLY A 91 -3.74 6.74 8.08
CA GLY A 91 -2.38 7.06 8.49
C GLY A 91 -1.48 7.29 7.28
N ARG A 92 -0.51 8.20 7.40
CA ARG A 92 0.61 8.31 6.45
C ARG A 92 1.94 8.41 7.17
N ALA A 93 2.97 7.84 6.56
CA ALA A 93 4.34 7.86 7.05
C ALA A 93 5.32 7.99 5.87
N HIS A 94 6.28 8.90 5.99
CA HIS A 94 7.25 9.17 4.93
C HIS A 94 8.67 8.96 5.45
N ALA A 95 9.52 8.39 4.60
CA ALA A 95 10.96 8.24 4.79
C ALA A 95 11.68 8.80 3.56
N LYS A 96 12.90 9.30 3.76
CA LYS A 96 13.80 9.70 2.67
C LYS A 96 14.53 8.48 2.09
N GLU A 97 14.91 7.56 2.96
CA GLU A 97 15.68 6.38 2.57
C GLU A 97 14.84 5.36 1.80
N THR A 98 15.48 4.73 0.82
CA THR A 98 14.92 3.60 0.07
C THR A 98 14.95 2.36 0.98
N PRO A 99 13.96 1.45 0.90
CA PRO A 99 14.01 0.18 1.61
C PRO A 99 15.29 -0.61 1.29
N GLU A 100 15.81 -1.38 2.24
CA GLU A 100 16.85 -2.37 1.89
C GLU A 100 16.18 -3.53 1.14
N ASN A 101 16.95 -4.26 0.33
CA ASN A 101 16.42 -5.27 -0.60
C ASN A 101 15.28 -4.75 -1.50
N ALA A 102 15.28 -3.45 -1.82
CA ALA A 102 14.21 -2.78 -2.57
C ALA A 102 13.87 -3.39 -3.94
N ALA A 103 14.77 -4.17 -4.55
CA ALA A 103 14.45 -4.90 -5.78
C ALA A 103 13.37 -5.98 -5.60
N CYS A 104 13.12 -6.43 -4.36
CA CYS A 104 12.19 -7.50 -4.04
C CYS A 104 11.26 -7.09 -2.88
N PRO A 105 10.03 -6.60 -3.18
CA PRO A 105 9.08 -6.12 -2.17
C PRO A 105 8.68 -7.15 -1.10
N HIS A 106 8.91 -8.45 -1.34
CA HIS A 106 8.61 -9.53 -0.40
C HIS A 106 9.68 -9.75 0.68
N ILE A 107 10.91 -9.26 0.47
CA ILE A 107 12.01 -9.38 1.46
C ILE A 107 12.62 -8.02 1.81
N MET A 108 11.95 -6.94 1.41
CA MET A 108 12.38 -5.59 1.73
C MET A 108 12.33 -5.35 3.24
N THR A 109 13.25 -4.56 3.75
CA THR A 109 13.23 -4.08 5.14
C THR A 109 13.05 -2.56 5.15
N LEU A 110 12.32 -2.06 6.14
CA LEU A 110 12.00 -0.63 6.28
C LEU A 110 12.72 -0.05 7.48
N GLY A 111 13.40 1.07 7.26
CA GLY A 111 13.86 1.94 8.34
C GLY A 111 12.74 2.80 8.92
N PHE A 112 13.09 3.61 9.92
CA PHE A 112 12.16 4.55 10.55
C PHE A 112 11.71 5.67 9.59
N HIS A 113 10.42 6.04 9.64
CA HIS A 113 9.84 7.09 8.81
C HIS A 113 10.19 8.51 9.31
N GLY A 114 11.39 8.98 8.98
CA GLY A 114 11.94 10.26 9.45
C GLY A 114 11.39 11.54 8.79
N MET A 115 10.57 11.45 7.74
CA MET A 115 10.06 12.60 6.97
C MET A 115 8.60 12.97 7.33
N GLY A 116 8.23 12.68 8.58
CA GLY A 116 6.92 12.99 9.13
C GLY A 116 5.91 11.85 9.01
N ARG A 117 5.01 11.82 9.98
CA ARG A 117 3.86 10.91 10.08
C ARG A 117 2.65 11.68 10.56
N SER A 118 1.47 11.29 10.11
CA SER A 118 0.21 11.88 10.58
C SER A 118 -0.95 10.89 10.47
N ARG A 119 -2.01 11.19 11.22
CA ARG A 119 -3.31 10.55 11.11
C ARG A 119 -4.32 11.62 10.75
N PHE A 120 -5.28 11.30 9.90
CA PHE A 120 -6.32 12.23 9.50
C PHE A 120 -7.65 11.51 9.31
N GLY A 121 -8.74 12.17 9.70
CA GLY A 121 -10.09 11.72 9.41
C GLY A 121 -10.52 12.16 8.01
N SER A 122 -11.24 11.31 7.31
CA SER A 122 -11.82 11.60 6.00
C SER A 122 -13.28 11.17 6.01
N GLY A 123 -14.19 12.11 5.71
CA GLY A 123 -15.60 11.80 5.50
C GLY A 123 -15.79 11.01 4.21
N ILE A 124 -16.59 9.94 4.26
CA ILE A 124 -16.75 9.01 3.11
C ILE A 124 -18.18 8.94 2.57
N ALA A 125 -19.11 9.75 3.10
CA ALA A 125 -20.54 9.63 2.81
C ALA A 125 -20.86 9.69 1.30
N ASP A 126 -20.13 10.53 0.57
CA ASP A 126 -20.37 10.83 -0.85
C ASP A 126 -19.22 10.37 -1.77
N LEU A 127 -18.35 9.47 -1.29
CA LEU A 127 -17.23 8.97 -2.10
C LEU A 127 -17.62 7.81 -3.03
N ALA A 128 -18.77 7.18 -2.79
CA ALA A 128 -19.26 6.11 -3.65
C ALA A 128 -19.71 6.67 -5.00
N SER A 129 -19.19 6.11 -6.09
CA SER A 129 -19.48 6.56 -7.45
C SER A 129 -19.99 5.39 -8.29
N SER A 130 -21.04 5.63 -9.09
CA SER A 130 -21.54 4.68 -10.09
C SER A 130 -20.52 4.40 -11.19
N LEU A 131 -19.53 5.28 -11.37
CA LEU A 131 -18.44 5.12 -12.33
C LEU A 131 -17.32 4.19 -11.84
N TYR A 132 -17.36 3.74 -10.57
CA TYR A 132 -16.27 2.97 -9.97
C TYR A 132 -15.93 1.71 -10.77
N ALA A 133 -16.93 1.00 -11.31
CA ALA A 133 -16.68 -0.18 -12.14
C ALA A 133 -15.84 0.15 -13.38
N GLY A 134 -16.10 1.30 -14.03
CA GLY A 134 -15.31 1.78 -15.16
C GLY A 134 -13.88 2.14 -14.77
N TRP A 135 -13.70 2.85 -13.64
CA TRP A 135 -12.36 3.19 -13.14
C TRP A 135 -11.56 1.96 -12.70
N ALA A 136 -12.21 1.01 -12.03
CA ALA A 136 -11.61 -0.23 -11.56
C ALA A 136 -11.14 -1.11 -12.72
N ALA A 137 -11.81 -1.07 -13.88
CA ALA A 137 -11.42 -1.81 -15.08
C ALA A 137 -10.16 -1.26 -15.76
N LEU A 138 -9.72 -0.03 -15.43
CA LEU A 138 -8.46 0.53 -15.92
C LEU A 138 -7.23 -0.08 -15.21
N ALA A 139 -7.44 -0.82 -14.13
CA ALA A 139 -6.36 -1.40 -13.36
C ALA A 139 -5.73 -2.59 -14.11
N LYS A 140 -4.43 -2.50 -14.36
CA LYS A 140 -3.60 -3.57 -14.92
C LYS A 140 -3.59 -4.76 -13.95
N PRO A 141 -3.48 -6.01 -14.45
CA PRO A 141 -3.34 -7.18 -13.59
C PRO A 141 -2.27 -6.96 -12.50
N PRO A 142 -2.55 -7.33 -11.23
CA PRO A 142 -1.55 -7.21 -10.17
C PRO A 142 -0.29 -7.98 -10.57
N VAL A 143 0.87 -7.33 -10.46
CA VAL A 143 2.15 -8.03 -10.57
C VAL A 143 2.31 -8.82 -9.26
N PRO A 144 2.48 -10.15 -9.29
CA PRO A 144 2.64 -10.93 -8.08
C PRO A 144 3.80 -10.40 -7.25
N SER A 145 3.55 -10.16 -5.96
CA SER A 145 4.50 -9.63 -4.98
C SER A 145 5.77 -10.50 -4.80
N SER A 146 5.76 -11.74 -5.31
CA SER A 146 6.88 -12.69 -5.31
C SER A 146 7.87 -12.52 -6.47
N THR A 147 7.63 -11.63 -7.43
CA THR A 147 8.46 -11.56 -8.64
C THR A 147 9.59 -10.54 -8.47
N SER A 148 10.83 -11.04 -8.32
CA SER A 148 12.04 -10.23 -8.48
C SER A 148 12.02 -9.56 -9.85
N ILE A 149 12.34 -8.26 -9.89
CA ILE A 149 12.42 -7.50 -11.16
C ILE A 149 13.50 -8.04 -12.11
N PHE A 150 14.46 -8.83 -11.60
CA PHE A 150 15.51 -9.46 -12.41
C PHE A 150 15.01 -10.64 -13.27
N GLY A 151 13.78 -11.12 -13.07
CA GLY A 151 13.21 -12.23 -13.85
C GLY A 151 12.50 -11.82 -15.15
N GLN A 152 12.33 -10.53 -15.43
CA GLN A 152 11.53 -10.06 -16.59
C GLN A 152 12.34 -9.62 -17.81
N GLU A 153 13.68 -9.56 -17.73
CA GLU A 153 14.54 -9.19 -18.87
C GLU A 153 14.77 -10.35 -19.87
N GLY A 154 14.35 -11.59 -19.54
CA GLY A 154 14.75 -12.81 -20.26
C GLY A 154 13.73 -13.43 -21.21
N ARG A 155 12.68 -12.71 -21.62
CA ARG A 155 11.71 -13.25 -22.59
C ARG A 155 11.35 -12.20 -23.66
N ARG A 156 12.29 -11.99 -24.58
CA ARG A 156 11.99 -11.59 -25.96
C ARG A 156 12.36 -12.74 -26.88
#